data_AF-A0A6N3UPW0-F1
#
_entry.id   AF-A0A6N3UPW0-F1
#
_cell.length_a   1.000
_cell.length_b   1.000
_cell.length_c   1.000
_cell.angle_alpha   90.00
_cell.angle_beta   90.00
_cell.angle_gamma   90.00
#
_symmetry.space_group_name_H-M   'P 1'
#
loop_
_entity.id
_entity.type
_entity.pdbx_description
1 polymer ?
#
loop_
_entity_poly.entity_id
_entity_poly.type
_entity_poly.pdbx_seq_one_letter_code
_entity_poly.pdbx_strand_id
1 'polypeptide(L)'
;TFGMVAGGLLGSPLARWLIERNALSVKAEDAGDLKAFEGVVHTPPAALDAATLLRLLTCIVVIMVVGFWLGASLQQHLGIVLPSYVGAMFVAIVLRNLNDRTQAVELPDHAVSTLGDVSLGMFLTMAMMSLKFWELEKLGMPLLVILVVQVVIMLLLCIFVLFRLFGGNYDAAVLCAGFMGHGLGATPNAVANMGAICDHYKVFSYKAFIIVPLCGAVLIDIVAIPMITWFINAFA
;
A
#
# COMPACT_ATOMS: atom_id res chain seq x y z
N THR A 1 -1.96 -7.42 12.93
CA THR A 1 -0.66 -8.11 13.16
C THR A 1 -0.62 -9.49 12.52
N PHE A 2 -1.54 -10.41 12.84
CA PHE A 2 -1.63 -11.74 12.20
C PHE A 2 -1.53 -11.66 10.68
N GLY A 3 -2.36 -10.82 10.05
CA GLY A 3 -2.38 -10.71 8.61
C GLY A 3 -1.09 -10.17 7.99
N MET A 4 -0.37 -9.23 8.65
CA MET A 4 0.95 -8.78 8.16
C MET A 4 1.96 -9.94 8.17
N VAL A 5 1.98 -10.73 9.25
CA VAL A 5 2.84 -11.91 9.37
C VAL A 5 2.48 -12.96 8.31
N ALA A 6 1.19 -13.30 8.19
CA ALA A 6 0.72 -14.27 7.21
C ALA A 6 0.99 -13.80 5.77
N GLY A 7 0.75 -12.52 5.47
CA GLY A 7 1.00 -11.92 4.17
C GLY A 7 2.48 -11.91 3.80
N GLY A 8 3.37 -11.58 4.74
CA GLY A 8 4.82 -11.61 4.52
C GLY A 8 5.35 -13.03 4.33
N LEU A 9 4.85 -13.99 5.13
CA LEU A 9 5.27 -15.39 5.04
C LEU A 9 4.74 -16.11 3.78
N LEU A 10 3.55 -15.75 3.29
CA LEU A 10 2.90 -16.47 2.19
C LEU A 10 3.04 -15.79 0.83
N GLY A 11 3.18 -14.46 0.77
CA GLY A 11 3.15 -13.72 -0.50
C GLY A 11 4.28 -14.08 -1.46
N SER A 12 5.54 -13.99 -1.02
CA SER A 12 6.69 -14.32 -1.86
C SER A 12 6.75 -15.82 -2.21
N PRO A 13 6.56 -16.76 -1.26
CA PRO A 13 6.54 -18.19 -1.60
C PRO A 13 5.43 -18.56 -2.60
N LEU A 14 4.25 -17.94 -2.51
CA LEU A 14 3.18 -18.15 -3.49
C LEU A 14 3.64 -17.74 -4.90
N ALA A 15 4.23 -16.54 -5.04
CA ALA A 15 4.70 -16.04 -6.33
C ALA A 15 5.81 -16.92 -6.90
N ARG A 16 6.75 -17.34 -6.06
CA ARG A 16 7.80 -18.31 -6.45
C ARG A 16 7.19 -19.61 -6.94
N TRP A 17 6.22 -20.16 -6.22
CA TRP A 17 5.53 -21.39 -6.62
C TRP A 17 4.78 -21.22 -7.94
N LEU A 18 4.15 -20.08 -8.19
CA LEU A 18 3.50 -19.78 -9.48
C LEU A 18 4.51 -19.73 -10.63
N ILE A 19 5.69 -19.13 -10.42
CA ILE A 19 6.76 -19.05 -11.42
C ILE A 19 7.31 -20.45 -11.74
N GLU A 20 7.68 -21.21 -10.72
CA GLU A 20 8.26 -22.55 -10.86
C GLU A 20 7.25 -23.54 -11.45
N ARG A 21 6.01 -23.56 -10.96
CA ARG A 21 4.97 -24.50 -11.41
C ARG A 21 4.58 -24.30 -12.86
N ASN A 22 4.55 -23.06 -13.33
CA ASN A 22 4.17 -22.74 -14.71
C ASN A 22 5.38 -22.59 -15.65
N ALA A 23 6.60 -22.86 -15.15
CA ALA A 23 7.86 -22.70 -15.90
C ALA A 23 7.95 -21.34 -16.62
N LEU A 24 7.57 -20.26 -15.93
CA LEU A 24 7.46 -18.94 -16.53
C LEU A 24 8.85 -18.42 -16.94
N SER A 25 8.92 -17.73 -18.08
CA SER A 25 10.11 -16.96 -18.43
C SER A 25 10.25 -15.80 -17.45
N VAL A 26 11.37 -15.77 -16.71
CA VAL A 26 11.71 -14.69 -15.79
C VAL A 26 12.14 -13.46 -16.58
N LYS A 27 11.15 -12.77 -17.14
CA LYS A 27 11.29 -11.54 -17.91
C LYS A 27 10.13 -10.63 -17.53
N ALA A 28 10.44 -9.43 -17.05
CA ALA A 28 9.46 -8.37 -16.91
C ALA A 28 9.10 -7.82 -18.30
N GLU A 29 7.84 -7.45 -18.50
CA GLU A 29 7.41 -6.73 -19.70
C GLU A 29 8.18 -5.41 -19.82
N ASP A 30 8.53 -5.05 -21.07
CA ASP A 30 9.36 -3.87 -21.34
C ASP A 30 8.60 -2.61 -20.94
N ALA A 31 9.16 -1.89 -19.98
CA ALA A 31 8.42 -0.85 -19.25
C ALA A 31 8.60 0.56 -19.84
N GLY A 32 9.26 0.70 -21.00
CA GLY A 32 9.48 2.01 -21.65
C GLY A 32 10.09 3.04 -20.68
N ASP A 33 9.41 4.19 -20.53
CA ASP A 33 9.80 5.30 -19.64
C ASP A 33 9.71 4.98 -18.13
N LEU A 34 9.13 3.84 -17.73
CA LEU A 34 8.97 3.47 -16.32
C LEU A 34 10.27 3.04 -15.64
N LYS A 35 11.37 2.87 -16.40
CA LYS A 35 12.71 2.56 -15.87
C LYS A 35 13.23 3.59 -14.85
N ALA A 36 12.71 4.82 -14.90
CA ALA A 36 13.05 5.88 -13.94
C ALA A 36 12.70 5.54 -12.47
N PHE A 37 11.79 4.58 -12.21
CA PHE A 37 11.39 4.20 -10.85
C PHE A 37 12.40 3.32 -10.10
N GLU A 38 13.36 2.69 -10.77
CA GLU A 38 14.36 1.82 -10.14
C GLU A 38 15.25 2.58 -9.14
N GLY A 39 15.51 3.87 -9.42
CA GLY A 39 16.35 4.73 -8.57
C GLY A 39 15.74 5.07 -7.20
N VAL A 40 14.42 4.99 -7.04
CA VAL A 40 13.73 5.33 -5.78
C VAL A 40 13.88 4.22 -4.73
N VAL A 41 14.04 2.96 -5.17
CA VAL A 41 14.10 1.79 -4.27
C VAL A 41 15.51 1.54 -3.73
N HIS A 42 16.56 2.02 -4.42
CA HIS A 42 17.96 1.72 -4.10
C HIS A 42 18.77 2.90 -3.52
N THR A 43 18.14 4.02 -3.16
CA THR A 43 18.87 5.12 -2.50
C THR A 43 19.30 4.72 -1.09
N PRO A 44 20.62 4.75 -0.77
CA PRO A 44 21.09 4.50 0.59
C PRO A 44 20.54 5.56 1.55
N PRO A 45 20.28 5.21 2.82
CA PRO A 45 19.74 6.16 3.79
C PRO A 45 20.77 7.27 4.05
N ALA A 46 20.52 8.45 3.50
CA ALA A 46 21.23 9.66 3.88
C ALA A 46 20.78 10.08 5.30
N ALA A 47 21.68 10.71 6.06
CA ALA A 47 21.36 11.20 7.39
C ALA A 47 20.28 12.29 7.29
N LEU A 48 19.20 12.13 8.06
CA LEU A 48 18.13 13.12 8.20
C LEU A 48 18.61 14.28 9.09
N ASP A 49 18.72 15.47 8.49
CA ASP A 49 18.98 16.70 9.24
C ASP A 49 17.68 17.24 9.89
N ALA A 50 17.82 17.86 11.06
CA ALA A 50 16.72 18.44 11.82
C ALA A 50 16.00 19.55 11.03
N ALA A 51 16.74 20.34 10.24
CA ALA A 51 16.14 21.38 9.40
C ALA A 51 15.26 20.77 8.29
N THR A 52 15.73 19.70 7.65
CA THR A 52 14.96 18.95 6.64
C THR A 52 13.70 18.33 7.26
N LEU A 53 13.82 17.73 8.45
CA LEU A 53 12.67 17.17 9.16
C LEU A 53 11.63 18.24 9.50
N LEU A 54 12.05 19.39 10.03
CA LEU A 54 11.15 20.48 10.39
C LEU A 54 10.46 21.06 9.15
N ARG A 55 11.20 21.23 8.05
CA ARG A 55 10.66 21.68 6.76
C ARG A 55 9.61 20.70 6.22
N LEU A 56 9.90 19.41 6.26
CA LEU A 56 8.96 18.36 5.83
C LEU A 56 7.69 18.35 6.68
N LEU A 57 7.82 18.38 8.00
CA LEU A 57 6.68 18.45 8.92
C LEU A 57 5.83 19.69 8.64
N THR A 58 6.46 20.85 8.42
CA THR A 58 5.76 22.10 8.09
C THR A 58 4.97 21.95 6.78
N CYS A 59 5.59 21.43 5.73
CA CYS A 59 4.91 21.16 4.46
C CYS A 59 3.72 20.21 4.64
N ILE A 60 3.91 19.11 5.36
CA ILE A 60 2.85 18.11 5.59
C ILE A 60 1.67 18.73 6.36
N VAL A 61 1.93 19.51 7.42
CA VAL A 61 0.86 20.18 8.18
C VAL A 61 0.09 21.16 7.29
N VAL A 62 0.78 21.96 6.47
CA VAL A 62 0.12 22.89 5.53
C VAL A 62 -0.74 22.12 4.52
N ILE A 63 -0.21 21.04 3.95
CA ILE A 63 -0.95 20.15 3.03
C ILE A 63 -2.19 19.58 3.70
N MET A 64 -2.08 19.12 4.95
CA MET A 64 -3.20 18.56 5.71
C MET A 64 -4.28 19.61 5.96
N VAL A 65 -3.91 20.83 6.35
CA VAL A 65 -4.87 21.92 6.56
C VAL A 65 -5.59 22.24 5.25
N VAL A 66 -4.85 22.54 4.17
CA VAL A 66 -5.47 22.86 2.87
C VAL A 66 -6.31 21.70 2.35
N GLY A 67 -5.85 20.47 2.54
CA GLY A 67 -6.58 19.25 2.18
C GLY A 67 -7.88 19.06 2.93
N PHE A 68 -7.91 19.39 4.23
CA PHE A 68 -9.13 19.37 5.04
C PHE A 68 -10.17 20.35 4.50
N TRP A 69 -9.77 21.58 4.18
CA TRP A 69 -10.65 22.59 3.57
C TRP A 69 -11.17 22.14 2.20
N LEU A 70 -10.32 21.53 1.38
CA LEU A 70 -10.71 20.98 0.08
C LEU A 70 -11.76 19.86 0.25
N GLY A 71 -11.52 18.90 1.15
CA GLY A 71 -12.45 17.82 1.44
C GLY A 71 -13.82 18.31 1.92
N ALA A 72 -13.82 19.28 2.85
CA ALA A 72 -15.06 19.90 3.34
C ALA A 72 -15.83 20.64 2.23
N SER A 73 -15.12 21.36 1.36
CA SER A 73 -15.72 22.07 0.22
C SER A 73 -16.33 21.10 -0.80
N LEU A 74 -15.64 20.00 -1.11
CA LEU A 74 -16.17 18.96 -2.00
C LEU A 74 -17.44 18.32 -1.44
N GLN A 75 -17.48 18.06 -0.13
CA GLN A 75 -18.67 17.53 0.52
C GLN A 75 -19.85 18.53 0.46
N GLN A 76 -19.60 19.81 0.72
CA GLN A 76 -20.64 20.84 0.73
C GLN A 76 -21.23 21.13 -0.66
N HIS A 77 -20.40 21.14 -1.71
CA HIS A 77 -20.85 21.53 -3.06
C HIS A 77 -21.25 20.36 -3.95
N LEU A 78 -20.60 19.20 -3.82
CA LEU A 78 -20.83 18.04 -4.69
C LEU A 78 -21.52 16.87 -3.96
N GLY A 79 -21.69 16.95 -2.64
CA GLY A 79 -22.27 15.86 -1.84
C GLY A 79 -21.38 14.60 -1.78
N ILE A 80 -20.13 14.69 -2.22
CA ILE A 80 -19.21 13.55 -2.26
C ILE A 80 -18.58 13.40 -0.86
N VAL A 81 -18.85 12.28 -0.20
CA VAL A 81 -18.21 11.93 1.08
C VAL A 81 -16.91 11.19 0.78
N LEU A 82 -15.79 11.88 0.95
CA LEU A 82 -14.46 11.30 0.84
C LEU A 82 -13.85 11.07 2.23
N PRO A 83 -12.91 10.12 2.36
CA PRO A 83 -12.13 9.95 3.58
C PRO A 83 -11.37 11.25 3.89
N SER A 84 -11.22 11.55 5.18
CA SER A 84 -10.66 12.83 5.65
C SER A 84 -9.24 13.11 5.15
N TYR A 85 -8.45 12.07 4.88
CA TYR A 85 -7.08 12.20 4.38
C TYR A 85 -6.99 12.39 2.85
N VAL A 86 -8.05 12.05 2.09
CA VAL A 86 -8.00 12.08 0.61
C VAL A 86 -7.83 13.49 0.08
N GLY A 87 -8.46 14.48 0.71
CA GLY A 87 -8.24 15.90 0.36
C GLY A 87 -6.78 16.31 0.51
N ALA A 88 -6.11 15.90 1.60
CA ALA A 88 -4.69 16.16 1.83
C ALA A 88 -3.81 15.46 0.78
N MET A 89 -4.14 14.24 0.40
CA MET A 89 -3.43 13.49 -0.64
C MET A 89 -3.52 14.18 -2.01
N PHE A 90 -4.70 14.68 -2.41
CA PHE A 90 -4.84 15.46 -3.66
C PHE A 90 -3.96 16.72 -3.65
N VAL A 91 -4.00 17.48 -2.56
CA VAL A 91 -3.16 18.67 -2.39
C VAL A 91 -1.67 18.31 -2.44
N ALA A 92 -1.27 17.20 -1.80
CA ALA A 92 0.09 16.70 -1.83
C ALA A 92 0.55 16.36 -3.26
N ILE A 93 -0.29 15.67 -4.05
CA ILE A 93 0.02 15.32 -5.44
C ILE A 93 0.26 16.58 -6.27
N VAL A 94 -0.63 17.57 -6.17
CA VAL A 94 -0.51 18.83 -6.93
C VAL A 94 0.75 19.58 -6.54
N LEU A 95 0.99 19.76 -5.24
CA LEU A 95 2.17 20.47 -4.75
C LEU A 95 3.47 19.74 -5.07
N ARG A 96 3.49 18.40 -5.01
CA ARG A 96 4.66 17.60 -5.38
C ARG A 96 4.97 17.76 -6.87
N ASN A 97 3.98 17.62 -7.74
CA ASN A 97 4.15 17.81 -9.18
C ASN A 97 4.64 19.23 -9.53
N LEU A 98 4.11 20.25 -8.84
CA LEU A 98 4.56 21.63 -9.04
C LEU A 98 6.00 21.82 -8.56
N ASN A 99 6.33 21.28 -7.38
CA ASN A 99 7.66 21.36 -6.81
C ASN A 99 8.70 20.61 -7.62
N ASP A 100 8.36 19.47 -8.22
CA ASP A 100 9.28 18.73 -9.10
C ASP A 100 9.66 19.56 -10.33
N ARG A 101 8.78 20.46 -10.79
CA ARG A 101 9.06 21.38 -11.90
C ARG A 101 9.80 22.65 -11.48
N THR A 102 9.46 23.22 -10.32
CA THR A 102 10.04 24.50 -9.86
C THR A 102 11.29 24.34 -9.01
N GLN A 103 11.51 23.16 -8.44
CA GLN A 103 12.56 22.84 -7.47
C GLN A 103 12.61 23.85 -6.32
N ALA A 104 11.45 24.39 -5.93
CA ALA A 104 11.33 25.47 -4.94
C ALA A 104 11.66 25.02 -3.51
N VAL A 105 11.37 23.75 -3.20
CA VAL A 105 11.61 23.14 -1.89
C VAL A 105 12.30 21.80 -2.08
N GLU A 106 13.43 21.60 -1.43
CA GLU A 106 14.07 20.29 -1.37
C GLU A 106 13.24 19.35 -0.48
N LEU A 107 12.71 18.28 -1.09
CA LEU A 107 11.88 17.26 -0.44
C LEU A 107 12.48 15.87 -0.70
N PRO A 108 13.55 15.47 0.02
CA PRO A 108 14.23 14.21 -0.22
C PRO A 108 13.31 13.00 0.02
N ASP A 109 13.29 12.06 -0.92
CA ASP A 109 12.39 10.89 -0.84
C ASP A 109 12.68 10.01 0.37
N HIS A 110 13.96 9.82 0.72
CA HIS A 110 14.35 9.07 1.92
C HIS A 110 13.75 9.68 3.19
N ALA A 111 13.73 11.02 3.29
CA ALA A 111 13.24 11.74 4.45
C ALA A 111 11.72 11.66 4.57
N VAL A 112 11.00 11.74 3.43
CA VAL A 112 9.55 11.50 3.37
C VAL A 112 9.23 10.05 3.78
N SER A 113 9.99 9.07 3.29
CA SER A 113 9.78 7.66 3.62
C SER A 113 9.98 7.38 5.11
N THR A 114 11.05 7.90 5.71
CA THR A 114 11.35 7.70 7.13
C THR A 114 10.29 8.33 8.02
N LEU A 115 9.81 9.52 7.67
CA LEU A 115 8.72 10.16 8.41
C LEU A 115 7.40 9.38 8.27
N GLY A 116 7.15 8.81 7.09
CA GLY A 116 6.03 7.89 6.86
C GLY A 116 6.12 6.64 7.74
N ASP A 117 7.28 6.00 7.80
CA ASP A 117 7.51 4.80 8.64
C ASP A 117 7.31 5.09 10.13
N VAL A 118 7.86 6.21 10.62
CA VAL A 118 7.69 6.65 12.02
C VAL A 118 6.22 6.94 12.31
N SER A 119 5.54 7.66 11.42
CA SER A 119 4.12 8.01 11.57
C SER A 119 3.22 6.79 11.54
N LEU A 120 3.50 5.82 10.66
CA LEU A 120 2.79 4.54 10.60
C LEU A 120 3.00 3.72 11.89
N GLY A 121 4.24 3.68 12.41
CA GLY A 121 4.56 3.05 13.69
C GLY A 121 3.79 3.66 14.86
N MET A 122 3.71 4.99 14.93
CA MET A 122 2.89 5.69 15.94
C MET A 122 1.40 5.39 15.78
N PHE A 123 0.87 5.44 14.56
CA PHE A 123 -0.53 5.12 14.27
C PHE A 123 -0.90 3.70 14.72
N LEU A 124 -0.08 2.71 14.35
CA LEU A 124 -0.29 1.32 14.75
C LEU A 124 -0.22 1.15 16.27
N THR A 125 0.70 1.84 16.93
CA THR A 125 0.83 1.80 18.40
C THR A 125 -0.43 2.35 19.08
N MET A 126 -0.93 3.51 18.64
CA MET A 126 -2.17 4.09 19.17
C MET A 126 -3.39 3.20 18.91
N ALA A 127 -3.46 2.58 17.73
CA ALA A 127 -4.53 1.63 17.40
C ALA A 127 -4.50 0.40 18.31
N MET A 128 -3.32 -0.15 18.61
CA MET A 128 -3.17 -1.29 19.52
C MET A 128 -3.47 -0.94 20.98
N MET A 129 -3.09 0.25 21.45
CA MET A 129 -3.42 0.72 22.80
C MET A 129 -4.94 0.90 23.01
N SER A 130 -5.67 1.24 21.95
CA SER A 130 -7.13 1.45 22.00
C SER A 130 -7.92 0.14 21.92
N LEU A 131 -7.24 -0.97 21.63
CA LEU A 131 -7.87 -2.25 21.37
C LEU A 131 -8.08 -3.01 22.68
N LYS A 132 -9.34 -3.19 23.05
CA LYS A 132 -9.74 -3.87 24.28
C LYS A 132 -9.71 -5.38 24.10
N PHE A 133 -8.53 -5.99 24.28
CA PHE A 133 -8.34 -7.43 24.11
C PHE A 133 -9.32 -8.30 24.93
N TRP A 134 -9.80 -7.80 26.08
CA TRP A 134 -10.79 -8.48 26.91
C TRP A 134 -12.21 -8.48 26.30
N GLU A 135 -12.57 -7.50 25.47
CA GLU A 135 -13.83 -7.52 24.70
C GLU A 135 -13.75 -8.53 23.55
N LEU A 136 -12.54 -8.84 23.09
CA LEU A 136 -12.27 -9.83 22.04
C LEU A 136 -12.09 -11.26 22.57
N GLU A 137 -11.89 -11.50 23.85
CA GLU A 137 -11.65 -12.87 24.37
C GLU A 137 -12.81 -13.81 24.03
N LYS A 138 -14.05 -13.33 24.14
CA LYS A 138 -15.26 -14.10 23.74
C LYS A 138 -15.44 -14.23 22.22
N LEU A 139 -14.73 -13.42 21.43
CA LEU A 139 -14.80 -13.34 19.97
C LEU A 139 -13.52 -13.84 19.27
N GLY A 140 -12.48 -14.20 20.02
CA GLY A 140 -11.14 -14.45 19.49
C GLY A 140 -11.09 -15.70 18.63
N MET A 141 -11.79 -16.77 19.04
CA MET A 141 -11.92 -17.98 18.23
C MET A 141 -12.68 -17.73 16.91
N PRO A 142 -13.88 -17.12 16.92
CA PRO A 142 -14.54 -16.68 15.69
C PRO A 142 -13.64 -15.82 14.78
N LEU A 143 -12.91 -14.86 15.35
CA LEU A 143 -12.02 -13.98 14.60
C LEU A 143 -10.86 -14.76 13.96
N LEU A 144 -10.25 -15.71 14.68
CA LEU A 144 -9.19 -16.55 14.16
C LEU A 144 -9.69 -17.42 12.99
N VAL A 145 -10.89 -18.00 13.11
CA VAL A 145 -11.50 -18.76 12.00
C VAL A 145 -11.69 -17.87 10.78
N ILE A 146 -12.21 -16.65 10.95
CA ILE A 146 -12.38 -15.68 9.86
C ILE A 146 -11.04 -15.37 9.19
N LEU A 147 -9.98 -15.14 9.98
CA LEU A 147 -8.65 -14.83 9.47
C LEU A 147 -8.05 -16.01 8.68
N VAL A 148 -8.22 -17.24 9.15
CA VAL A 148 -7.76 -18.44 8.42
C VAL A 148 -8.53 -18.61 7.12
N VAL A 149 -9.86 -18.47 7.16
CA VAL A 149 -10.72 -18.53 5.97
C VAL A 149 -10.32 -17.44 4.97
N GLN A 150 -10.06 -16.22 5.44
CA GLN A 150 -9.57 -15.11 4.62
C GLN A 150 -8.25 -15.46 3.91
N VAL A 151 -7.26 -16.00 4.63
CA VAL A 151 -5.98 -16.43 4.05
C VAL A 151 -6.19 -17.48 2.97
N VAL A 152 -7.03 -18.49 3.24
CA VAL A 152 -7.33 -19.56 2.27
C VAL A 152 -8.02 -19.00 1.03
N ILE A 153 -9.06 -18.17 1.20
CA ILE A 153 -9.78 -17.55 0.07
C ILE A 153 -8.83 -16.70 -0.76
N MET A 154 -7.96 -15.90 -0.13
CA MET A 154 -6.99 -15.08 -0.84
C MET A 154 -5.99 -15.92 -1.64
N LEU A 155 -5.48 -17.01 -1.07
CA LEU A 155 -4.61 -17.95 -1.79
C LEU A 155 -5.31 -18.53 -3.02
N LEU A 156 -6.54 -19.03 -2.84
CA LEU A 156 -7.33 -19.60 -3.93
C LEU A 156 -7.63 -18.55 -5.01
N LEU A 157 -8.01 -17.34 -4.62
CA LEU A 157 -8.28 -16.22 -5.52
C LEU A 157 -7.03 -15.88 -6.34
N CYS A 158 -5.87 -15.78 -5.71
CA CYS A 158 -4.60 -15.53 -6.41
C CYS A 158 -4.29 -16.62 -7.44
N ILE A 159 -4.37 -17.88 -7.04
CA ILE A 159 -3.97 -19.03 -7.87
C ILE A 159 -4.93 -19.23 -9.05
N PHE A 160 -6.24 -19.18 -8.80
CA PHE A 160 -7.23 -19.57 -9.79
C PHE A 160 -7.72 -18.40 -10.64
N VAL A 161 -7.79 -17.19 -10.07
CA VAL A 161 -8.44 -16.05 -10.72
C VAL A 161 -7.40 -14.99 -11.08
N LEU A 162 -6.75 -14.36 -10.09
CA LEU A 162 -5.93 -13.18 -10.32
C LEU A 162 -4.72 -13.47 -11.20
N PHE A 163 -4.01 -14.59 -10.97
CA PHE A 163 -2.85 -14.94 -11.78
C PHE A 163 -3.20 -15.04 -13.28
N ARG A 164 -4.38 -15.60 -13.60
CA ARG A 164 -4.88 -15.68 -14.98
C ARG A 164 -5.33 -14.31 -15.51
N LEU A 165 -6.06 -13.53 -14.70
CA LEU A 165 -6.51 -12.20 -15.08
C LEU A 165 -5.36 -11.22 -15.34
N PHE A 166 -4.25 -11.36 -14.61
CA PHE A 166 -3.05 -10.54 -14.79
C PHE A 166 -2.19 -10.95 -15.99
N GLY A 167 -2.54 -12.04 -16.70
CA GLY A 167 -1.87 -12.49 -17.92
C GLY A 167 -0.94 -13.69 -17.74
N GLY A 168 -0.81 -14.24 -16.54
CA GLY A 168 -0.08 -15.50 -16.29
C GLY A 168 1.42 -15.47 -16.56
N ASN A 169 2.06 -14.29 -16.57
CA ASN A 169 3.50 -14.10 -16.79
C ASN A 169 4.24 -13.78 -15.48
N TYR A 170 5.53 -13.46 -15.56
CA TYR A 170 6.34 -13.09 -14.38
C TYR A 170 5.75 -11.91 -13.62
N ASP A 171 5.34 -10.84 -14.32
CA ASP A 171 4.71 -9.66 -13.70
C ASP A 171 3.40 -10.02 -12.98
N ALA A 172 2.60 -10.94 -13.53
CA ALA A 172 1.42 -11.47 -12.87
C ALA A 172 1.75 -12.17 -11.55
N ALA A 173 2.83 -12.95 -11.50
CA ALA A 173 3.28 -13.58 -10.26
C ALA A 173 3.75 -12.56 -9.22
N VAL A 174 4.49 -11.52 -9.63
CA VAL A 174 4.90 -10.41 -8.75
C VAL A 174 3.68 -9.63 -8.24
N LEU A 175 2.71 -9.35 -9.12
CA LEU A 175 1.42 -8.74 -8.74
C LEU A 175 0.66 -9.58 -7.70
N CYS A 176 0.63 -10.91 -7.85
CA CYS A 176 0.04 -11.80 -6.85
C CYS A 176 0.78 -11.74 -5.50
N ALA A 177 2.12 -11.62 -5.51
CA ALA A 177 2.91 -11.42 -4.29
C ALA A 177 2.51 -10.12 -3.57
N GLY A 178 2.37 -9.04 -4.35
CA GLY A 178 1.91 -7.73 -3.88
C GLY A 178 0.48 -7.78 -3.34
N PHE A 179 -0.43 -8.43 -4.04
CA PHE A 179 -1.82 -8.59 -3.62
C PHE A 179 -1.92 -9.36 -2.28
N MET A 180 -1.18 -10.46 -2.12
CA MET A 180 -1.13 -11.20 -0.86
C MET A 180 -0.54 -10.36 0.28
N GLY A 181 0.54 -9.62 0.00
CA GLY A 181 1.19 -8.76 1.00
C GLY A 181 0.29 -7.63 1.46
N HIS A 182 -0.39 -6.95 0.52
CA HIS A 182 -1.33 -5.88 0.79
C HIS A 182 -2.59 -6.39 1.47
N GLY A 183 -3.30 -7.34 0.85
CA GLY A 183 -4.64 -7.74 1.28
C GLY A 183 -4.68 -8.49 2.61
N LEU A 184 -3.58 -9.11 3.05
CA LEU A 184 -3.44 -9.63 4.41
C LEU A 184 -2.80 -8.61 5.36
N GLY A 185 -1.99 -7.68 4.84
CA GLY A 185 -1.23 -6.72 5.63
C GLY A 185 -1.56 -5.29 5.26
N ALA A 186 -0.59 -4.65 4.61
CA ALA A 186 -0.64 -3.26 4.18
C ALA A 186 0.31 -3.07 2.98
N THR A 187 0.26 -1.89 2.36
CA THR A 187 1.14 -1.50 1.25
C THR A 187 2.63 -1.77 1.48
N PRO A 188 3.26 -1.45 2.63
CA PRO A 188 4.68 -1.78 2.84
C PRO A 188 4.97 -3.28 2.78
N ASN A 189 4.04 -4.12 3.26
CA ASN A 189 4.18 -5.58 3.21
C ASN A 189 4.09 -6.10 1.77
N ALA A 190 3.26 -5.46 0.94
CA ALA A 190 3.19 -5.74 -0.49
C ALA A 190 4.51 -5.42 -1.20
N VAL A 191 5.07 -4.24 -0.95
CA VAL A 191 6.35 -3.79 -1.53
C VAL A 191 7.49 -4.70 -1.09
N ALA A 192 7.54 -5.11 0.18
CA ALA A 192 8.51 -6.07 0.68
C ALA A 192 8.42 -7.43 -0.02
N ASN A 193 7.22 -7.97 -0.23
CA ASN A 193 7.02 -9.25 -0.92
C ASN A 193 7.41 -9.19 -2.39
N MET A 194 6.98 -8.15 -3.11
CA MET A 194 7.34 -7.93 -4.51
C MET A 194 8.86 -7.74 -4.66
N GLY A 195 9.47 -6.96 -3.75
CA GLY A 195 10.90 -6.72 -3.68
C GLY A 195 11.68 -8.01 -3.47
N ALA A 196 11.28 -8.84 -2.51
CA ALA A 196 11.92 -10.13 -2.26
C ALA A 196 11.92 -11.05 -3.50
N ILE A 197 10.86 -11.04 -4.30
CA ILE A 197 10.79 -11.80 -5.57
C ILE A 197 11.70 -11.19 -6.63
N CYS A 198 11.64 -9.88 -6.82
CA CYS A 198 12.50 -9.17 -7.78
C CYS A 198 13.99 -9.35 -7.43
N ASP A 199 14.35 -9.30 -6.16
CA ASP A 199 15.71 -9.50 -5.65
C ASP A 199 16.19 -10.94 -5.81
N HIS A 200 15.30 -11.92 -5.63
CA HIS A 200 15.61 -13.33 -5.81
C HIS A 200 15.88 -13.67 -7.28
N TYR A 201 15.02 -13.19 -8.18
CA TYR A 201 15.09 -13.48 -9.61
C TYR A 201 15.93 -12.48 -10.42
N LYS A 202 16.42 -11.40 -9.78
CA LYS A 202 17.21 -10.32 -10.41
C LYS A 202 16.51 -9.64 -11.58
N VAL A 203 15.17 -9.59 -11.54
CA VAL A 203 14.34 -8.94 -12.57
C VAL A 203 13.30 -8.08 -11.87
N PHE A 204 13.35 -6.77 -12.10
CA PHE A 204 12.43 -5.80 -11.50
C PHE A 204 11.14 -5.68 -12.31
N SER A 205 9.98 -5.74 -11.63
CA SER A 205 8.66 -5.57 -12.25
C SER A 205 8.13 -4.15 -12.03
N TYR A 206 8.40 -3.26 -12.98
CA TYR A 206 7.90 -1.87 -12.92
C TYR A 206 6.37 -1.81 -12.85
N LYS A 207 5.69 -2.70 -13.55
CA LYS A 207 4.24 -2.81 -13.58
C LYS A 207 3.67 -3.08 -12.19
N ALA A 208 4.22 -4.06 -11.46
CA ALA A 208 3.75 -4.41 -10.12
C ALA A 208 3.99 -3.28 -9.11
N PHE A 209 5.17 -2.66 -9.16
CA PHE A 209 5.55 -1.58 -8.25
C PHE A 209 4.79 -0.26 -8.45
N ILE A 210 4.11 -0.09 -9.59
CA ILE A 210 3.21 1.05 -9.82
C ILE A 210 1.78 0.69 -9.46
N ILE A 211 1.29 -0.45 -9.97
CA ILE A 211 -0.11 -0.85 -9.81
C ILE A 211 -0.45 -1.12 -8.35
N VAL A 212 0.35 -1.93 -7.65
CA VAL A 212 -0.01 -2.39 -6.29
C VAL A 212 -0.04 -1.24 -5.29
N PRO A 213 0.97 -0.34 -5.21
CA PRO A 213 0.90 0.79 -4.30
C PRO A 213 -0.22 1.76 -4.65
N LEU A 214 -0.45 2.06 -5.93
CA LEU A 214 -1.51 2.98 -6.34
C LEU A 214 -2.91 2.43 -5.99
N CYS A 215 -3.17 1.16 -6.34
CA CYS A 215 -4.43 0.51 -6.02
C CYS A 215 -4.61 0.32 -4.50
N GLY A 216 -3.55 -0.12 -3.80
CA GLY A 216 -3.61 -0.49 -2.40
C GLY A 216 -3.53 0.69 -1.42
N ALA A 217 -2.95 1.82 -1.80
CA ALA A 217 -2.88 2.99 -0.91
C ALA A 217 -4.00 4.00 -1.18
N VAL A 218 -4.34 4.23 -2.46
CA VAL A 218 -5.20 5.35 -2.85
C VAL A 218 -6.58 4.89 -3.30
N LEU A 219 -6.62 4.02 -4.32
CA LEU A 219 -7.87 3.68 -4.98
C LEU A 219 -8.75 2.75 -4.15
N ILE A 220 -8.16 1.99 -3.22
CA ILE A 220 -8.89 1.03 -2.40
C ILE A 220 -10.01 1.69 -1.59
N ASP A 221 -9.77 2.88 -1.04
CA ASP A 221 -10.71 3.52 -0.13
C ASP A 221 -11.94 4.11 -0.83
N ILE A 222 -11.82 4.40 -2.14
CA ILE A 222 -12.96 4.79 -2.98
C ILE A 222 -14.00 3.67 -3.05
N VAL A 223 -13.55 2.41 -2.98
CA VAL A 223 -14.42 1.23 -3.05
C VAL A 223 -14.73 0.70 -1.65
N ALA A 224 -13.73 0.60 -0.78
CA ALA A 224 -13.83 -0.05 0.52
C ALA A 224 -14.80 0.67 1.45
N ILE A 225 -14.77 2.00 1.51
CA ILE A 225 -15.60 2.74 2.46
C ILE A 225 -17.09 2.65 2.12
N PRO A 226 -17.53 2.94 0.88
CA PRO A 226 -18.92 2.72 0.50
C PRO A 226 -19.37 1.28 0.69
N MET A 227 -18.51 0.31 0.37
CA MET A 227 -18.80 -1.11 0.51
C MET A 227 -18.98 -1.52 1.98
N ILE A 228 -18.09 -1.08 2.87
CA ILE A 228 -18.20 -1.34 4.32
C ILE A 228 -19.46 -0.70 4.88
N THR A 229 -19.75 0.57 4.54
CA THR A 229 -20.98 1.24 4.97
C THR A 229 -22.22 0.51 4.47
N TRP A 230 -22.21 0.04 3.22
CA TRP A 230 -23.31 -0.76 2.67
C TRP A 230 -23.49 -2.08 3.43
N PHE A 231 -22.40 -2.83 3.69
CA PHE A 231 -22.47 -4.07 4.46
C PHE A 231 -23.01 -3.85 5.88
N ILE A 232 -22.57 -2.79 6.56
CA ILE A 232 -23.10 -2.44 7.89
C ILE A 232 -24.60 -2.15 7.78
N ASN A 233 -25.04 -1.34 6.83
CA ASN A 233 -26.47 -0.98 6.72
C ASN A 233 -27.36 -2.12 6.24
N ALA A 234 -26.83 -3.06 5.44
CA ALA A 234 -27.59 -4.17 4.89
C ALA A 234 -27.72 -5.36 5.85
N PHE A 235 -26.76 -5.51 6.78
CA PHE A 235 -26.68 -6.65 7.70
C PHE A 235 -26.73 -6.27 9.19
N ALA A 236 -26.91 -4.98 9.52
CA ALA A 236 -27.29 -4.52 10.87
C ALA A 236 -28.78 -4.77 11.14
#